data_AF-A0A2G5SAK5-F1
#
_entry.id   AF-A0A2G5SAK5-F1
#
_cell.length_a   1.000
_cell.length_b   1.000
_cell.length_c   1.000
_cell.angle_alpha   90.00
_cell.angle_beta   90.00
_cell.angle_gamma   90.00
#
_symmetry.space_group_name_H-M   'P 1'
#
loop_
_entity.id
_entity.type
_entity.pdbx_description
1 polymer ?
#
loop_
_entity_poly.entity_id
_entity_poly.type
_entity_poly.pdbx_seq_one_letter_code
_entity_poly.pdbx_strand_id
1 'polypeptide(L)'
;MIRNRRGLKSGDVVWAGAYPAFLLRQKNSNSWVVEYFGFSNPRGAEKIQNLVAFHIRDHVPCPQGESAVNFDDAMAETIQFLVDDGCEWGASGRRSIPASFAQKYGLVRHVDAVMDRTVEDDLDETIEEEYEVQMVGPKKTSAQNPMIFIVAAVIVAVFILWYFM
;
A
#
# COMPACT_ATOMS: atom_id res chain seq x y z
N MET A 1 8.51 -12.18 9.48
CA MET A 1 8.96 -11.40 8.31
C MET A 1 8.17 -10.11 8.26
N ILE A 2 8.80 -8.97 8.59
CA ILE A 2 8.12 -7.67 8.60
C ILE A 2 7.83 -7.32 7.14
N ARG A 3 6.57 -7.48 6.71
CA ARG A 3 6.07 -6.87 5.46
C ARG A 3 6.29 -5.37 5.63
N ASN A 4 7.39 -4.86 5.06
CA ASN A 4 7.63 -3.44 4.92
C ASN A 4 6.49 -2.89 4.07
N ARG A 5 5.37 -2.52 4.70
CA ARG A 5 4.32 -1.69 4.08
C ARG A 5 4.93 -0.31 3.88
N ARG A 6 5.90 -0.20 2.95
CA ARG A 6 6.37 1.09 2.47
C ARG A 6 5.15 1.72 1.81
N GLY A 7 4.70 2.84 2.38
CA GLY A 7 3.61 3.61 1.81
C GLY A 7 4.01 4.21 0.47
N LEU A 8 3.03 4.83 -0.19
CA LEU A 8 3.31 5.70 -1.32
C LEU A 8 4.01 6.98 -0.82
N LYS A 9 4.90 7.54 -1.63
CA LYS A 9 5.57 8.82 -1.39
C LYS A 9 5.48 9.72 -2.62
N SER A 10 5.75 11.01 -2.43
CA SER A 10 5.99 11.92 -3.56
C SER A 10 7.13 11.39 -4.42
N GLY A 11 6.97 11.49 -5.74
CA GLY A 11 7.92 10.96 -6.72
C GLY A 11 7.60 9.56 -7.21
N ASP A 12 6.69 8.83 -6.56
CA ASP A 12 6.30 7.50 -7.02
C ASP A 12 5.43 7.59 -8.29
N VAL A 13 5.63 6.66 -9.21
CA VAL A 13 4.79 6.42 -10.40
C VAL A 13 3.80 5.29 -10.12
N VAL A 14 2.53 5.54 -10.42
CA VAL A 14 1.42 4.68 -10.04
C VAL A 14 0.39 4.56 -11.16
N TRP A 15 -0.39 3.48 -11.13
CA TRP A 15 -1.71 3.47 -11.71
C TRP A 15 -2.66 4.27 -10.85
N ALA A 16 -3.26 5.30 -11.43
CA ALA A 16 -4.36 6.11 -10.89
C ALA A 16 -5.65 5.74 -11.63
N GLY A 17 -6.35 4.74 -11.11
CA GLY A 17 -7.42 4.08 -11.85
C GLY A 17 -6.87 3.38 -13.11
N ALA A 18 -7.36 3.76 -14.29
CA ALA A 18 -6.89 3.20 -15.55
C ALA A 18 -5.72 3.96 -16.19
N TYR A 19 -5.25 5.05 -15.57
CA TYR A 19 -4.26 5.94 -16.16
C TYR A 19 -2.95 5.92 -15.38
N PRO A 20 -1.80 5.96 -16.04
CA PRO A 20 -0.52 6.15 -15.36
C PRO A 20 -0.41 7.58 -14.82
N ALA A 21 0.17 7.73 -13.62
CA ALA A 21 0.33 9.02 -12.98
C ALA A 21 1.56 9.10 -12.06
N PHE A 22 2.06 10.32 -11.90
CA PHE A 22 3.14 10.70 -10.99
C PHE A 22 2.57 11.33 -9.72
N LEU A 23 3.05 10.88 -8.54
CA LEU A 23 2.61 11.41 -7.25
C LEU A 23 3.36 12.69 -6.89
N LEU A 24 2.66 13.82 -6.90
CA LEU A 24 3.24 15.11 -6.54
C LEU A 24 3.33 15.28 -5.03
N ARG A 25 2.19 15.14 -4.33
CA ARG A 25 2.13 15.30 -2.88
C ARG A 25 0.89 14.66 -2.29
N GLN A 26 0.97 14.28 -1.02
CA GLN A 26 -0.18 13.84 -0.26
C GLN A 26 -1.11 15.03 0.00
N LYS A 27 -2.41 14.89 -0.34
CA LYS A 27 -3.43 15.92 -0.07
C LYS A 27 -3.99 15.76 1.34
N ASN A 28 -4.25 14.53 1.75
CA ASN A 28 -4.64 14.13 3.11
C ASN A 28 -4.35 12.63 3.32
N SER A 29 -4.74 12.08 4.48
CA SER A 29 -4.50 10.66 4.82
C SER A 29 -5.04 9.65 3.80
N ASN A 30 -6.05 10.03 3.00
CA ASN A 30 -6.73 9.13 2.06
C ASN A 30 -6.61 9.56 0.58
N SER A 31 -5.90 10.64 0.26
CA SER A 31 -5.83 11.14 -1.11
C SER A 31 -4.50 11.82 -1.45
N TRP A 32 -4.16 11.75 -2.74
CA TRP A 32 -2.95 12.28 -3.33
C TRP A 32 -3.28 13.27 -4.45
N VAL A 33 -2.42 14.27 -4.60
CA VAL A 33 -2.38 15.07 -5.84
C VAL A 33 -1.50 14.33 -6.83
N VAL A 34 -2.06 14.06 -8.00
CA VAL A 34 -1.43 13.31 -9.09
C VAL A 34 -1.26 14.21 -10.31
N GLU A 35 -0.23 13.94 -11.10
CA GLU A 35 -0.07 14.44 -12.46
C GLU A 35 -0.13 13.23 -13.39
N TYR A 36 -1.11 13.20 -14.29
CA TYR A 36 -1.26 12.07 -15.22
C TYR A 36 -0.21 12.16 -16.32
N PHE A 37 0.36 11.03 -16.73
CA PHE A 37 1.24 11.01 -17.90
C PHE A 37 0.41 11.14 -19.18
N GLY A 38 1.00 11.75 -20.21
CA GLY A 38 0.31 12.11 -21.44
C GLY A 38 -0.83 13.12 -21.23
N PHE A 39 -1.68 13.29 -22.25
CA PHE A 39 -2.87 14.15 -22.17
C PHE A 39 -2.63 15.62 -21.78
N SER A 40 -1.44 16.18 -22.06
CA SER A 40 -1.00 17.51 -21.56
C SER A 40 -0.75 17.59 -20.05
N ASN A 41 -0.46 16.45 -19.43
CA ASN A 41 -0.12 16.29 -18.02
C ASN A 41 -1.10 16.97 -17.04
N PRO A 42 -2.41 16.65 -17.13
CA PRO A 42 -3.40 17.27 -16.26
C PRO A 42 -3.17 16.85 -14.81
N ARG A 43 -3.51 17.76 -13.89
CA ARG A 43 -3.43 17.50 -12.45
C ARG A 43 -4.77 17.14 -11.86
N GLY A 44 -4.78 16.12 -11.00
CA GLY A 44 -5.98 15.62 -10.34
C GLY A 44 -5.76 15.33 -8.87
N ALA A 45 -6.82 14.86 -8.22
CA ALA A 45 -6.74 14.31 -6.87
C ALA A 45 -7.34 12.90 -6.86
N GLU A 46 -6.57 11.94 -6.37
CA GLU A 46 -6.97 10.53 -6.36
C GLU A 46 -7.01 9.94 -4.96
N LYS A 47 -7.95 9.03 -4.75
CA LYS A 47 -8.07 8.29 -3.48
C LYS A 47 -7.01 7.20 -3.44
N ILE A 48 -6.42 6.95 -2.27
CA ILE A 48 -5.35 5.96 -2.10
C ILE A 48 -5.77 4.54 -2.54
N GLN A 49 -7.05 4.20 -2.47
CA GLN A 49 -7.58 2.91 -2.93
C GLN A 49 -7.53 2.73 -4.45
N ASN A 50 -7.50 3.83 -5.21
CA ASN A 50 -7.36 3.85 -6.67
C ASN A 50 -5.89 3.97 -7.08
N LEU A 51 -4.94 3.81 -6.16
CA LEU A 51 -3.52 3.90 -6.43
C LEU A 51 -2.86 2.53 -6.26
N VAL A 52 -2.15 2.10 -7.29
CA VAL A 52 -1.34 0.88 -7.28
C VAL A 52 0.00 1.22 -7.91
N ALA A 53 1.11 0.65 -7.43
CA ALA A 53 2.40 0.87 -8.07
C ALA A 53 2.34 0.48 -9.54
N PHE A 54 2.86 1.35 -10.41
CA PHE A 54 3.03 1.03 -11.82
C PHE A 54 4.22 0.08 -11.99
N HIS A 55 4.08 -0.87 -12.91
CA HIS A 55 5.17 -1.71 -13.36
C HIS A 55 5.26 -1.63 -14.88
N ILE A 56 6.47 -1.61 -15.44
CA ILE A 56 6.69 -1.45 -16.89
C ILE A 56 6.06 -2.55 -17.77
N ARG A 57 5.72 -3.70 -17.19
CA ARG A 57 5.02 -4.82 -17.87
C ARG A 57 3.54 -4.93 -17.52
N ASP A 58 2.98 -3.96 -16.79
CA ASP A 58 1.55 -3.95 -16.54
C ASP A 58 0.78 -3.63 -17.84
N HIS A 59 -0.42 -4.19 -17.95
CA HIS A 59 -1.33 -3.91 -19.05
C HIS A 59 -2.69 -3.50 -18.51
N VAL A 60 -3.23 -2.40 -19.02
CA VAL A 60 -4.60 -1.92 -18.77
C VAL A 60 -5.23 -1.66 -20.14
N PRO A 61 -6.45 -2.17 -20.42
CA PRO A 61 -7.13 -1.83 -21.67
C PRO A 61 -7.45 -0.34 -21.72
N CYS A 62 -7.31 0.26 -22.91
CA CYS A 62 -7.66 1.66 -23.13
C CYS A 62 -9.11 1.94 -22.67
N PRO A 63 -9.34 2.94 -21.78
CA PRO A 63 -10.67 3.29 -21.32
C PRO A 63 -11.63 3.65 -22.46
N GLN A 64 -12.90 3.28 -22.32
CA GLN A 64 -13.92 3.62 -23.32
C GLN A 64 -14.06 5.15 -23.47
N GLY A 65 -14.03 5.62 -24.72
CA GLY A 65 -14.12 7.04 -25.05
C GLY A 65 -12.78 7.77 -25.08
N GLU A 66 -11.68 7.10 -24.71
CA GLU A 66 -10.33 7.64 -24.83
C GLU A 66 -9.71 7.32 -26.20
N SER A 67 -8.82 8.18 -26.69
CA SER A 67 -8.03 7.89 -27.88
C SER A 67 -6.99 6.82 -27.57
N ALA A 68 -7.04 5.69 -28.27
CA ALA A 68 -6.05 4.61 -28.12
C ALA A 68 -4.62 5.13 -28.35
N VAL A 69 -4.41 6.01 -29.34
CA VAL A 69 -3.10 6.61 -29.62
C VAL A 69 -2.60 7.44 -28.44
N ASN A 70 -3.46 8.29 -27.87
CA ASN A 70 -3.05 9.13 -26.73
C ASN A 70 -2.76 8.28 -25.49
N PHE A 71 -3.53 7.20 -25.29
CA PHE A 71 -3.31 6.27 -24.21
C PHE A 71 -2.00 5.50 -24.37
N ASP A 72 -1.71 5.02 -25.57
CA ASP A 72 -0.45 4.33 -25.89
C ASP A 72 0.75 5.28 -25.74
N ASP A 73 0.63 6.54 -26.16
CA ASP A 73 1.66 7.56 -25.96
C ASP A 73 1.92 7.83 -24.47
N ALA A 74 0.86 7.95 -23.66
CA ALA A 74 0.97 8.12 -22.20
C ALA A 74 1.66 6.92 -21.53
N MET A 75 1.34 5.71 -22.00
CA MET A 75 1.99 4.48 -21.52
C MET A 75 3.47 4.43 -21.90
N ALA A 76 3.81 4.78 -23.15
CA ALA A 76 5.18 4.83 -23.63
C ALA A 76 6.00 5.87 -22.86
N GLU A 77 5.45 7.08 -22.63
CA GLU A 77 6.08 8.13 -21.83
C GLU A 77 6.36 7.63 -20.40
N THR A 78 5.38 7.00 -19.76
CA THR A 78 5.51 6.47 -18.39
C THR A 78 6.60 5.40 -18.29
N ILE A 79 6.63 4.48 -19.27
CA ILE A 79 7.64 3.42 -19.31
C ILE A 79 9.02 4.01 -19.52
N GLN A 80 9.16 4.96 -20.46
CA GLN A 80 10.44 5.62 -20.72
C GLN A 80 10.96 6.36 -19.49
N PHE A 81 10.08 7.09 -18.78
CA PHE A 81 10.43 7.76 -17.53
C PHE A 81 11.05 6.80 -16.51
N LEU A 82 10.45 5.62 -16.32
CA LEU A 82 10.98 4.63 -15.38
C LEU A 82 12.27 3.96 -15.87
N VAL A 83 12.38 3.72 -17.18
CA VAL A 83 13.59 3.14 -17.79
C VAL A 83 14.77 4.10 -17.66
N ASP A 84 14.57 5.41 -17.86
CA ASP A 84 15.60 6.44 -17.70
C ASP A 84 16.12 6.51 -16.26
N ASP A 85 15.24 6.28 -15.29
CA ASP A 85 15.57 6.17 -13.86
C ASP A 85 16.12 4.78 -13.46
N GLY A 86 16.28 3.85 -14.40
CA GLY A 86 16.77 2.49 -14.16
C GLY A 86 15.84 1.64 -13.29
N CYS A 87 14.54 1.95 -13.30
CA CYS A 87 13.53 1.35 -12.43
C CYS A 87 12.49 0.56 -13.24
N GLU A 88 12.12 -0.64 -12.77
CA GLU A 88 10.97 -1.38 -13.33
C GLU A 88 9.65 -1.07 -12.60
N TRP A 89 9.78 -0.59 -11.36
CA TRP A 89 8.67 -0.29 -10.47
C TRP A 89 8.61 1.20 -10.19
N GLY A 90 7.44 1.78 -10.40
CA GLY A 90 7.17 3.18 -10.07
C GLY A 90 7.09 3.47 -8.58
N ALA A 91 6.88 2.45 -7.74
CA ALA A 91 6.87 2.62 -6.29
C ALA A 91 7.48 1.41 -5.56
N SER A 92 8.01 1.66 -4.36
CA SER A 92 8.41 0.60 -3.43
C SER A 92 7.21 -0.04 -2.72
N GLY A 93 6.11 0.69 -2.57
CA GLY A 93 4.87 0.27 -1.93
C GLY A 93 3.81 -0.21 -2.92
N ARG A 94 2.70 -0.78 -2.42
CA ARG A 94 1.48 -1.08 -3.21
C ARG A 94 1.71 -1.85 -4.53
N ARG A 95 2.63 -2.81 -4.52
CA ARG A 95 2.93 -3.71 -5.65
C ARG A 95 1.98 -4.91 -5.81
N SER A 96 1.03 -5.07 -4.89
CA SER A 96 -0.05 -6.05 -5.03
C SER A 96 -1.29 -5.35 -5.58
N ILE A 97 -1.97 -5.96 -6.56
CA ILE A 97 -3.20 -5.41 -7.14
C ILE A 97 -4.39 -5.91 -6.31
N PRO A 98 -5.22 -5.01 -5.75
CA PRO A 98 -6.49 -5.42 -5.15
C PRO A 98 -7.42 -6.01 -6.21
N ALA A 99 -8.13 -7.10 -5.89
CA ALA A 99 -9.08 -7.73 -6.82
C ALA A 99 -10.12 -6.73 -7.37
N SER A 100 -10.62 -5.83 -6.51
CA SER A 100 -11.55 -4.77 -6.91
C SER A 100 -10.95 -3.78 -7.91
N PHE A 101 -9.65 -3.52 -7.84
CA PHE A 101 -8.95 -2.67 -8.79
C PHE A 101 -8.83 -3.37 -10.15
N ALA A 102 -8.41 -4.63 -10.15
CA ALA A 102 -8.30 -5.45 -11.36
C ALA A 102 -9.65 -5.61 -12.07
N GLN A 103 -10.71 -5.94 -11.33
CA GLN A 103 -12.08 -6.07 -11.87
C GLN A 103 -12.61 -4.76 -12.46
N LYS A 104 -12.31 -3.63 -11.81
CA LYS A 104 -12.83 -2.32 -12.23
C LYS A 104 -12.11 -1.74 -13.44
N TYR A 105 -10.79 -1.90 -13.51
CA TYR A 105 -9.95 -1.23 -14.52
C TYR A 105 -9.33 -2.20 -15.53
N GLY A 106 -9.44 -3.51 -15.33
CA GLY A 106 -8.87 -4.51 -16.23
C GLY A 106 -7.34 -4.61 -16.15
N LEU A 107 -6.74 -4.16 -15.03
CA LEU A 107 -5.28 -4.23 -14.84
C LEU A 107 -4.81 -5.68 -14.75
N VAL A 108 -3.91 -6.06 -15.67
CA VAL A 108 -3.21 -7.34 -15.71
C VAL A 108 -1.73 -7.09 -15.41
N ARG A 109 -1.19 -7.79 -14.40
CA ARG A 109 0.22 -7.68 -14.01
C ARG A 109 1.01 -8.87 -14.48
N HIS A 110 1.92 -8.63 -15.41
CA HIS A 110 2.83 -9.63 -15.97
C HIS A 110 4.16 -9.69 -15.21
N VAL A 111 4.08 -9.72 -13.88
CA VAL A 111 5.22 -10.02 -13.00
C VAL A 111 5.02 -11.45 -12.56
N ASP A 112 6.04 -12.31 -12.71
CA ASP A 112 6.02 -13.66 -12.16
C ASP A 112 5.55 -13.57 -10.72
N ALA A 113 4.36 -14.11 -10.47
CA ALA A 113 3.81 -14.18 -9.15
C ALA A 113 4.80 -15.02 -8.35
N VAL A 114 5.63 -14.38 -7.53
CA VAL A 114 6.10 -15.02 -6.31
C VAL A 114 4.81 -15.29 -5.54
N MET A 115 4.25 -16.46 -5.81
CA MET A 115 3.04 -16.96 -5.21
C MET A 115 3.29 -17.03 -3.71
N ASP A 116 2.84 -16.02 -2.98
CA ASP A 116 2.51 -16.18 -1.57
C ASP A 116 1.20 -16.98 -1.54
N ARG A 117 1.25 -18.26 -1.97
CA ARG A 117 0.25 -19.28 -1.65
C ARG A 117 0.42 -19.59 -0.17
N THR A 118 -0.04 -18.70 0.68
CA THR A 118 -0.44 -19.07 2.02
C THR A 118 -1.90 -19.51 1.93
N VAL A 119 -2.05 -20.79 1.57
CA VAL A 119 -3.06 -21.73 2.08
C VAL A 119 -4.40 -21.06 2.46
N GLU A 120 -5.37 -21.12 1.54
CA GLU A 120 -6.79 -21.16 1.93
C GLU A 120 -7.03 -22.54 2.56
N ASP A 121 -6.72 -22.65 3.85
CA ASP A 121 -7.23 -23.72 4.74
C ASP A 121 -8.68 -23.35 5.07
N ASP A 122 -9.58 -23.60 4.12
CA ASP A 122 -11.01 -23.80 4.40
C ASP A 122 -11.35 -25.25 3.99
N LEU A 123 -10.66 -26.21 4.61
CA LEU A 123 -11.12 -27.58 4.71
C LEU A 123 -11.79 -27.74 6.07
N ASP A 124 -13.10 -27.50 6.08
CA ASP A 124 -14.03 -28.03 7.09
C ASP A 124 -13.92 -29.57 7.05
N GLU A 125 -13.06 -30.13 7.89
CA GLU A 125 -13.12 -31.54 8.27
C GLU A 125 -13.37 -31.63 9.78
N THR A 126 -14.64 -31.82 10.10
CA THR A 126 -15.16 -32.36 11.35
C THR A 126 -14.38 -33.59 11.79
N ILE A 127 -13.68 -33.53 12.92
CA ILE A 127 -13.27 -34.71 13.67
C ILE A 127 -13.61 -34.50 15.15
N GLU A 128 -14.42 -35.42 15.64
CA GLU A 128 -14.97 -35.53 16.99
C GLU A 128 -13.90 -35.94 18.03
N GLU A 129 -14.12 -35.44 19.26
CA GLU A 129 -13.87 -36.05 20.58
C GLU A 129 -12.61 -36.89 20.87
N GLU A 130 -11.82 -36.47 21.88
CA GLU A 130 -11.63 -37.22 23.14
C GLU A 130 -10.82 -36.40 24.19
N TYR A 131 -11.48 -36.09 25.32
CA TYR A 131 -11.08 -36.29 26.73
C TYR A 131 -9.61 -36.71 27.05
N GLU A 132 -8.84 -36.30 28.08
CA GLU A 132 -9.10 -35.96 29.49
C GLU A 132 -7.84 -35.28 30.14
N VAL A 133 -8.08 -34.30 31.03
CA VAL A 133 -7.54 -34.18 32.42
C VAL A 133 -6.01 -34.05 32.67
N GLN A 134 -5.53 -32.87 33.11
CA GLN A 134 -4.93 -32.61 34.45
C GLN A 134 -4.34 -31.18 34.65
N MET A 135 -5.04 -30.40 35.48
CA MET A 135 -4.64 -29.57 36.65
C MET A 135 -3.22 -28.95 36.85
N VAL A 136 -3.25 -27.67 37.29
CA VAL A 136 -2.38 -26.90 38.22
C VAL A 136 -1.24 -25.99 37.71
N GLY A 137 -1.36 -24.67 38.02
CA GLY A 137 -0.25 -23.84 38.52
C GLY A 137 0.02 -22.49 37.80
N PRO A 138 -0.06 -21.32 38.48
CA PRO A 138 0.11 -20.00 37.87
C PRO A 138 1.57 -19.48 37.91
N LYS A 139 2.02 -18.71 36.92
CA LYS A 139 3.25 -17.91 37.04
C LYS A 139 3.26 -16.62 36.21
N LYS A 140 3.49 -15.51 36.92
CA LYS A 140 3.70 -14.13 36.46
C LYS A 140 4.99 -13.96 35.65
N THR A 141 5.01 -12.99 34.74
CA THR A 141 6.04 -11.91 34.56
C THR A 141 5.66 -11.09 33.33
N SER A 142 5.18 -9.85 33.46
CA SER A 142 5.97 -8.62 33.58
C SER A 142 6.89 -8.37 32.37
N ALA A 143 6.43 -7.50 31.47
CA ALA A 143 7.28 -6.72 30.56
C ALA A 143 6.59 -5.35 30.36
N GLN A 144 6.55 -4.54 31.42
CA GLN A 144 6.17 -3.13 31.33
C GLN A 144 7.26 -2.39 30.54
N ASN A 145 6.89 -1.83 29.39
CA ASN A 145 7.75 -0.99 28.58
C ASN A 145 8.30 0.18 29.43
N PRO A 146 9.62 0.29 29.67
CA PRO A 146 10.20 1.37 30.48
C PRO A 146 9.99 2.75 29.84
N MET A 147 9.69 2.80 28.54
CA MET A 147 9.48 4.04 27.81
C MET A 147 8.19 4.78 28.24
N ILE A 148 7.14 4.07 28.69
CA ILE A 148 5.87 4.68 29.11
C ILE A 148 6.01 5.34 30.49
N PHE A 149 6.78 4.74 31.40
CA PHE A 149 7.00 5.30 32.74
C PHE A 149 7.78 6.61 32.72
N ILE A 150 8.75 6.76 31.81
CA ILE A 150 9.55 7.98 31.71
C ILE A 150 8.69 9.15 31.22
N VAL A 151 7.83 8.94 30.20
CA VAL A 151 6.95 10.00 29.69
C VAL A 151 5.92 10.43 30.74
N ALA A 152 5.31 9.48 31.45
CA ALA A 152 4.37 9.79 32.52
C ALA A 152 5.03 10.57 33.67
N ALA A 153 6.26 10.21 34.07
CA ALA A 153 6.99 10.92 35.12
C ALA A 153 7.37 12.36 34.72
N VAL A 154 7.76 12.58 33.46
CA VAL A 154 8.09 13.94 32.96
C VAL A 154 6.85 14.83 32.92
N ILE A 155 5.71 14.30 32.48
CA ILE A 155 4.45 15.08 32.45
C ILE A 155 4.04 15.49 33.87
N VAL A 156 4.04 14.56 34.83
CA VAL A 156 3.69 14.87 36.22
C VAL A 156 4.66 15.89 36.83
N ALA A 157 5.96 15.77 36.58
CA ALA A 157 6.95 16.72 37.09
C ALA A 157 6.74 18.14 36.53
N VAL A 158 6.40 18.27 35.23
CA VAL A 158 6.08 19.57 34.61
C VAL A 158 4.80 20.17 35.20
N PHE A 159 3.76 19.35 35.44
CA PHE A 159 2.52 19.83 36.06
C PHE A 159 2.72 20.31 37.50
N ILE A 160 3.54 19.61 38.29
CA ILE A 160 3.85 20.03 39.66
C ILE A 160 4.65 21.34 39.65
N LEU A 161 5.67 21.46 38.79
CA LEU A 161 6.46 22.69 38.65
C LEU A 161 5.61 23.89 38.22
N TRP A 162 4.61 23.68 37.35
CA TRP A 162 3.70 24.74 36.90
C TRP A 162 2.71 25.17 37.99
N TYR A 163 2.34 24.28 38.91
CA TYR A 163 1.43 24.60 40.01
C TYR A 163 2.07 25.48 41.11
N PHE A 164 3.39 25.49 41.20
CA PHE A 164 4.15 26.27 42.20
C PHE A 164 4.75 27.59 41.66
N MET A 165 4.55 27.91 40.38
CA MET A 165 4.84 29.23 39.79
C MET A 165 3.58 30.07 39.72
#